data_AF-A0A8C7UWS5-F1
#
_entry.id   AF-A0A8C7UWS5-F1
#
_cell.length_a   1.000
_cell.length_b   1.000
_cell.length_c   1.000
_cell.angle_alpha   90.00
_cell.angle_beta   90.00
_cell.angle_gamma   90.00
#
_symmetry.space_group_name_H-M   'P 1'
#
loop_
_entity.id
_entity.type
_entity.pdbx_description
1 polymer ?
#
loop_
_entity_poly.entity_id
_entity_poly.type
_entity_poly.pdbx_seq_one_letter_code
_entity_poly.pdbx_strand_id
1 'polypeptide(L)'
;MVPSNLGEEMSTKVTLPPEWEDDERMNFLFSDFKENRDVNTKDWDSKIDFWTSLILKICRSRGTVCFNLQELNKIFQRKGFVPLGLGTVIRCMARCGKIQRESEFAANVDCGWVSWGFGLLLVKPLKWTFSTLLGSSGVTLEESFVVIELVKEKAAELLGVYWSSPVANCSLLSFQELQTLSSHVCIDESTLCMALLQLQREKQVTVSLHEGEKIVKFSQPGQDRVSSVSDVDLGIYQLQRSERLLEVRVEALGLEAEKCKEEARVLLREGKKSQALRYLRSRKRVERKADGLNAQLENVKGILDRIANSETDKLVIQAYQAGVSALRLSLKDGTVEGAESLVDQIQELCDTQDEMNQTLAGGALNSTDADTDELEDELRSLLESSTLDRPSTLPEVPSHPLSPVRESGSICDDLLCALPLVPQSLFNITDEELDKELSRLTLADTCLQEKDCTAPVKRAESAQ
;
A
#
# COMPACT_ATOMS: atom_id res chain seq x y z
N MET A 1 12.27 -26.79 -33.66
CA MET A 1 11.43 -27.44 -32.64
C MET A 1 11.82 -26.83 -31.30
N VAL A 2 11.05 -25.85 -30.86
CA VAL A 2 11.16 -25.21 -29.54
C VAL A 2 9.79 -25.42 -28.92
N PRO A 3 9.65 -26.12 -27.78
CA PRO A 3 8.37 -26.24 -27.13
C PRO A 3 8.12 -24.97 -26.31
N SER A 4 7.14 -24.20 -26.75
CA SER A 4 6.55 -23.08 -26.02
C SER A 4 5.85 -23.61 -24.77
N ASN A 5 6.21 -23.10 -23.60
CA ASN A 5 5.49 -23.33 -22.36
C ASN A 5 5.25 -21.99 -21.67
N LEU A 6 4.20 -21.97 -20.85
CA LEU A 6 3.72 -20.91 -19.95
C LEU A 6 2.76 -19.88 -20.54
N GLY A 7 1.55 -20.38 -20.81
CA GLY A 7 0.31 -19.64 -20.63
C GLY A 7 -0.64 -20.47 -19.76
N GLU A 8 -0.26 -20.75 -18.51
CA GLU A 8 -1.21 -21.26 -17.51
C GLU A 8 -1.96 -20.06 -16.92
N GLU A 9 -3.04 -19.65 -17.60
CA GLU A 9 -4.10 -18.91 -16.93
C GLU A 9 -4.73 -19.83 -15.88
N MET A 10 -4.69 -19.41 -14.60
CA MET A 10 -5.42 -20.04 -13.50
C MET A 10 -6.92 -19.99 -13.79
N SER A 11 -7.41 -20.97 -14.53
CA SER A 11 -8.84 -21.22 -14.73
C SER A 11 -9.42 -21.74 -13.42
N THR A 12 -9.94 -20.83 -12.59
CA THR A 12 -10.85 -21.18 -11.50
C THR A 12 -12.02 -21.93 -12.11
N LYS A 13 -12.03 -23.27 -11.93
CA LYS A 13 -13.08 -24.17 -12.45
C LYS A 13 -14.45 -23.70 -11.94
N VAL A 14 -15.20 -23.01 -12.79
CA VAL A 14 -16.59 -22.65 -12.52
C VAL A 14 -17.38 -23.95 -12.39
N THR A 15 -17.85 -24.25 -11.18
CA THR A 15 -18.63 -25.47 -10.91
C THR A 15 -20.08 -25.24 -11.31
N LEU A 16 -20.40 -25.63 -12.55
CA LEU A 16 -21.75 -25.53 -13.09
C LEU A 16 -22.66 -26.62 -12.49
N PRO A 17 -23.98 -26.39 -12.40
CA PRO A 17 -24.92 -27.38 -11.87
C PRO A 17 -24.95 -28.67 -12.69
N PRO A 18 -25.35 -29.83 -12.10
CA PRO A 18 -25.45 -31.09 -12.84
C PRO A 18 -26.48 -31.03 -13.98
N GLU A 19 -27.47 -30.14 -13.90
CA GLU A 19 -28.44 -29.90 -14.98
C GLU A 19 -27.78 -29.31 -16.23
N TRP A 20 -26.52 -28.87 -16.14
CA TRP A 20 -25.74 -28.39 -17.27
C TRP A 20 -25.36 -29.50 -18.25
N GLU A 21 -25.51 -30.77 -17.91
CA GLU A 21 -25.29 -31.90 -18.85
C GLU A 21 -26.57 -32.27 -19.61
N ASP A 22 -27.75 -31.90 -19.11
CA ASP A 22 -29.04 -32.17 -19.74
C ASP A 22 -29.25 -31.21 -20.94
N ASP A 23 -29.19 -31.74 -22.16
CA ASP A 23 -29.36 -30.97 -23.39
C ASP A 23 -30.79 -30.43 -23.55
N GLU A 24 -31.82 -31.19 -23.17
CA GLU A 24 -33.23 -30.77 -23.33
C GLU A 24 -33.55 -29.63 -22.38
N ARG A 25 -33.20 -29.79 -21.11
CA ARG A 25 -33.40 -28.76 -20.08
C ARG A 25 -32.64 -27.48 -20.41
N MET A 26 -31.44 -27.59 -20.95
CA MET A 26 -30.60 -26.44 -21.21
C MET A 26 -30.96 -25.71 -22.50
N ASN A 27 -31.46 -26.43 -23.52
CA ASN A 27 -32.11 -25.79 -24.66
C ASN A 27 -33.32 -24.95 -24.20
N PHE A 28 -34.12 -25.48 -23.27
CA PHE A 28 -35.19 -24.70 -22.65
C PHE A 28 -34.65 -23.48 -21.90
N LEU A 29 -33.63 -23.61 -21.05
CA LEU A 29 -33.07 -22.51 -20.27
C LEU A 29 -32.38 -21.42 -21.13
N PHE A 30 -31.79 -21.79 -22.27
CA PHE A 30 -31.09 -20.86 -23.18
C PHE A 30 -32.03 -20.12 -24.13
N SER A 31 -33.24 -20.66 -24.35
CA SER A 31 -34.26 -20.00 -25.16
C SER A 31 -34.79 -18.72 -24.49
N ASP A 32 -35.18 -17.75 -25.32
CA ASP A 32 -35.71 -16.47 -24.85
C ASP A 32 -37.00 -16.62 -24.03
N PHE A 33 -37.33 -15.58 -23.27
CA PHE A 33 -38.59 -15.49 -22.55
C PHE A 33 -39.73 -15.21 -23.52
N LYS A 34 -40.88 -15.85 -23.28
CA LYS A 34 -42.11 -15.48 -24.00
C LYS A 34 -42.52 -14.06 -23.59
N GLU A 35 -43.05 -13.29 -24.54
CA GLU A 35 -43.42 -11.87 -24.34
C GLU A 35 -44.39 -11.65 -23.17
N ASN A 36 -45.32 -12.59 -22.94
CA ASN A 36 -46.32 -12.50 -21.87
C ASN A 36 -46.10 -13.59 -20.80
N ARG A 37 -45.71 -13.17 -19.60
CA ARG A 37 -45.58 -14.03 -18.41
C ARG A 37 -46.87 -14.77 -18.08
N ASP A 38 -48.03 -14.12 -18.27
CA ASP A 38 -49.35 -14.62 -17.89
C ASP A 38 -49.78 -15.88 -18.66
N VAL A 39 -49.16 -16.12 -19.82
CA VAL A 39 -49.46 -17.29 -20.66
C VAL A 39 -48.78 -18.56 -20.13
N ASN A 40 -47.65 -18.42 -19.42
CA ASN A 40 -46.93 -19.56 -18.86
C ASN A 40 -46.09 -19.15 -17.64
N THR A 41 -46.77 -18.89 -16.53
CA THR A 41 -46.15 -18.37 -15.30
C THR A 41 -45.13 -19.34 -14.70
N LYS A 42 -45.44 -20.64 -14.69
CA LYS A 42 -44.58 -21.67 -14.06
C LYS A 42 -43.23 -21.81 -14.77
N ASP A 43 -43.23 -21.91 -16.10
CA ASP A 43 -42.00 -22.05 -16.87
C ASP A 43 -41.17 -20.76 -16.82
N TRP A 44 -41.85 -19.61 -16.85
CA TRP A 44 -41.20 -18.30 -16.76
C TRP A 44 -40.52 -18.12 -15.40
N ASP A 45 -41.25 -18.35 -14.30
CA ASP A 45 -40.74 -18.20 -12.94
C ASP A 45 -39.59 -19.21 -12.69
N SER A 46 -39.74 -20.46 -13.15
CA SER A 46 -38.69 -21.48 -13.03
C SER A 46 -37.39 -21.11 -13.75
N LYS A 47 -37.46 -20.51 -14.96
CA LYS A 47 -36.27 -20.01 -15.67
C LYS A 47 -35.60 -18.87 -14.89
N ILE A 48 -36.38 -17.92 -14.39
CA ILE A 48 -35.86 -16.79 -13.61
C ILE A 48 -35.16 -17.27 -12.34
N ASP A 49 -35.79 -18.19 -11.61
CA ASP A 49 -35.23 -18.71 -10.35
C ASP A 49 -33.93 -19.49 -10.58
N PHE A 50 -33.88 -20.31 -11.64
CA PHE A 50 -32.67 -21.02 -12.03
C PHE A 50 -31.52 -20.06 -12.31
N TRP A 51 -31.72 -19.09 -13.22
CA TRP A 51 -30.67 -18.17 -13.62
C TRP A 51 -30.25 -17.24 -12.48
N THR A 52 -31.21 -16.75 -11.69
CA THR A 52 -30.93 -15.92 -10.50
C THR A 52 -30.05 -16.67 -9.51
N SER A 53 -30.42 -17.92 -9.19
CA SER A 53 -29.67 -18.75 -8.23
C SER A 53 -28.27 -19.06 -8.75
N LEU A 54 -28.13 -19.32 -10.04
CA LEU A 54 -26.84 -19.63 -10.66
C LEU A 54 -25.91 -18.41 -10.72
N ILE A 55 -26.43 -17.22 -11.08
CA ILE A 55 -25.66 -15.97 -11.07
C ILE A 55 -25.13 -15.69 -9.66
N LEU A 56 -26.01 -15.74 -8.65
CA LEU A 56 -25.61 -15.50 -7.25
C LEU A 56 -24.58 -16.51 -6.76
N LYS A 57 -24.75 -17.79 -7.11
CA LYS A 57 -23.80 -18.85 -6.77
C LYS A 57 -22.42 -18.59 -7.39
N ILE A 58 -22.37 -18.16 -8.65
CA ILE A 58 -21.10 -17.87 -9.34
C ILE A 58 -20.41 -16.66 -8.74
N CYS A 59 -21.13 -15.55 -8.54
CA CYS A 59 -20.60 -14.37 -7.88
C CYS A 59 -20.03 -14.72 -6.49
N ARG A 60 -20.77 -15.49 -5.68
CA ARG A 60 -20.29 -15.96 -4.37
C ARG A 60 -19.06 -16.86 -4.47
N SER A 61 -19.03 -17.81 -5.41
CA SER A 61 -17.89 -18.73 -5.61
C SER A 61 -16.62 -18.03 -6.11
N ARG A 62 -16.79 -16.96 -6.90
CA ARG A 62 -15.71 -16.11 -7.39
C ARG A 62 -15.34 -15.01 -6.40
N GLY A 63 -16.11 -14.83 -5.34
CA GLY A 63 -16.01 -13.73 -4.39
C GLY A 63 -16.18 -12.32 -4.99
N THR A 64 -16.79 -12.22 -6.18
CA THR A 64 -17.08 -10.94 -6.83
C THR A 64 -18.47 -10.44 -6.47
N VAL A 65 -18.62 -9.13 -6.30
CA VAL A 65 -19.90 -8.49 -5.98
C VAL A 65 -20.55 -7.78 -7.16
N CYS A 66 -19.79 -7.56 -8.23
CA CYS A 66 -20.24 -6.94 -9.48
C CYS A 66 -20.22 -7.95 -10.63
N PHE A 67 -21.11 -7.75 -11.60
CA PHE A 67 -21.09 -8.48 -12.88
C PHE A 67 -21.70 -7.62 -13.98
N ASN A 68 -21.41 -7.96 -15.25
CA ASN A 68 -22.13 -7.41 -16.40
C ASN A 68 -22.63 -8.53 -17.33
N LEU A 69 -23.53 -8.19 -18.25
CA LEU A 69 -24.17 -9.16 -19.14
C LEU A 69 -23.15 -9.82 -20.10
N GLN A 70 -22.13 -9.09 -20.56
CA GLN A 70 -21.08 -9.64 -21.41
C GLN A 70 -20.26 -10.73 -20.70
N GLU A 71 -19.92 -10.52 -19.43
CA GLU A 71 -19.19 -11.49 -18.61
C GLU A 71 -20.04 -12.74 -18.37
N LEU A 72 -21.32 -12.55 -17.98
CA LEU A 72 -22.24 -13.68 -17.80
C LEU A 72 -22.40 -14.49 -19.09
N ASN A 73 -22.50 -13.84 -20.25
CA ASN A 73 -22.58 -14.54 -21.54
C ASN A 73 -21.33 -15.39 -21.82
N LYS A 74 -20.13 -14.91 -21.45
CA LYS A 74 -18.89 -15.69 -21.59
C LYS A 74 -18.87 -16.87 -20.62
N ILE A 75 -19.26 -16.66 -19.37
CA ILE A 75 -19.26 -17.69 -18.32
C ILE A 75 -20.27 -18.80 -18.66
N PHE A 76 -21.45 -18.43 -19.13
CA PHE A 76 -22.54 -19.34 -19.44
C PHE A 76 -22.53 -19.86 -20.87
N GLN A 77 -21.48 -19.61 -21.64
CA GLN A 77 -21.40 -20.10 -23.00
C GLN A 77 -21.35 -21.63 -23.01
N ARG A 78 -22.28 -22.26 -23.75
CA ARG A 78 -22.34 -23.71 -23.92
C ARG A 78 -22.45 -24.06 -25.40
N LYS A 79 -21.55 -24.93 -25.88
CA LYS A 79 -21.54 -25.39 -27.29
C LYS A 79 -21.59 -24.24 -28.32
N GLY A 80 -20.99 -23.09 -27.98
CA GLY A 80 -20.99 -21.88 -28.81
C GLY A 80 -22.22 -20.97 -28.62
N PHE A 81 -23.26 -21.41 -27.93
CA PHE A 81 -24.47 -20.63 -27.65
C PHE A 81 -24.36 -19.87 -26.32
N VAL A 82 -25.07 -18.75 -26.23
CA VAL A 82 -25.23 -17.95 -25.01
C VAL A 82 -26.72 -17.90 -24.63
N PRO A 83 -27.07 -17.78 -23.35
CA PRO A 83 -28.47 -17.78 -22.96
C PRO A 83 -29.14 -16.45 -23.32
N LEU A 84 -30.16 -16.49 -24.17
CA LEU A 84 -30.82 -15.29 -24.72
C LEU A 84 -31.59 -14.49 -23.66
N GLY A 85 -32.10 -15.20 -22.64
CA GLY A 85 -32.96 -14.62 -21.62
C GLY A 85 -32.25 -13.83 -20.51
N LEU A 86 -30.92 -13.80 -20.45
CA LEU A 86 -30.20 -13.21 -19.30
C LEU A 86 -30.52 -11.72 -19.09
N GLY A 87 -30.70 -10.95 -20.16
CA GLY A 87 -31.11 -9.54 -20.03
C GLY A 87 -32.45 -9.37 -19.30
N THR A 88 -33.40 -10.28 -19.54
CA THR A 88 -34.70 -10.32 -18.84
C THR A 88 -34.53 -10.74 -17.38
N VAL A 89 -33.65 -11.71 -17.10
CA VAL A 89 -33.32 -12.14 -15.73
C VAL A 89 -32.74 -10.97 -14.93
N ILE A 90 -31.75 -10.25 -15.48
CA ILE A 90 -31.12 -9.08 -14.84
C ILE A 90 -32.18 -8.01 -14.54
N ARG A 91 -33.05 -7.68 -15.51
CA ARG A 91 -34.14 -6.71 -15.28
C ARG A 91 -35.07 -7.17 -14.15
N CYS A 92 -35.39 -8.46 -14.07
CA CYS A 92 -36.21 -9.01 -12.99
C CYS A 92 -35.51 -8.95 -11.64
N MET A 93 -34.23 -9.33 -11.58
CA MET A 93 -33.41 -9.22 -10.36
C MET A 93 -33.33 -7.77 -9.87
N ALA A 94 -33.17 -6.80 -10.78
CA ALA A 94 -33.13 -5.38 -10.47
C ALA A 94 -34.48 -4.89 -9.92
N ARG A 95 -35.59 -5.25 -10.60
CA ARG A 95 -36.95 -4.91 -10.15
C ARG A 95 -37.29 -5.50 -8.79
N CYS A 96 -36.80 -6.69 -8.48
CA CYS A 96 -36.98 -7.34 -7.18
C CYS A 96 -35.99 -6.85 -6.10
N GLY A 97 -35.12 -5.88 -6.42
CA GLY A 97 -34.15 -5.32 -5.47
C GLY A 97 -33.03 -6.27 -5.05
N LYS A 98 -32.76 -7.33 -5.84
CA LYS A 98 -31.62 -8.23 -5.59
C LYS A 98 -30.30 -7.64 -6.09
N ILE A 99 -30.38 -6.84 -7.16
CA ILE A 99 -29.24 -6.15 -7.76
C ILE A 99 -29.57 -4.68 -8.00
N GLN A 100 -28.56 -3.85 -8.12
CA GLN A 100 -28.67 -2.44 -8.48
C GLN A 100 -27.58 -2.08 -9.49
N ARG A 101 -27.81 -1.05 -10.30
CA ARG A 101 -26.74 -0.51 -11.15
C ARG A 101 -25.63 0.05 -10.29
N GLU A 102 -24.38 -0.21 -10.67
CA GLU A 102 -23.21 0.26 -9.91
C GLU A 102 -23.24 1.78 -9.68
N SER A 103 -23.61 2.54 -10.72
CA SER A 103 -23.75 3.99 -10.65
C SER A 103 -24.84 4.45 -9.68
N GLU A 104 -25.97 3.75 -9.61
CA GLU A 104 -27.05 4.07 -8.67
C GLU A 104 -26.66 3.70 -7.24
N PHE A 105 -25.98 2.56 -7.06
CA PHE A 105 -25.50 2.12 -5.75
C PHE A 105 -24.53 3.15 -5.16
N ALA A 106 -23.59 3.65 -5.97
CA ALA A 106 -22.61 4.67 -5.58
C ALA A 106 -23.22 6.08 -5.38
N ALA A 107 -24.23 6.47 -6.16
CA ALA A 107 -24.88 7.78 -6.03
C ALA A 107 -25.70 7.93 -4.73
N ASN A 108 -26.06 6.82 -4.09
CA ASN A 108 -26.90 6.81 -2.89
C ASN A 108 -26.12 7.02 -1.58
N VAL A 109 -24.90 7.59 -1.63
CA VAL A 109 -24.04 7.90 -0.47
C VAL A 109 -23.61 9.38 -0.55
N ASP A 110 -23.69 10.09 0.59
CA ASP A 110 -23.50 11.55 0.71
C ASP A 110 -22.10 12.04 0.25
N CYS A 111 -21.99 13.37 0.14
CA CYS A 111 -20.91 14.19 -0.46
C CYS A 111 -19.44 13.77 -0.19
N GLY A 112 -19.17 13.03 0.89
CA GLY A 112 -17.84 12.47 1.17
C GLY A 112 -17.37 11.50 0.09
N TRP A 113 -18.28 10.79 -0.59
CA TRP A 113 -17.97 9.89 -1.70
C TRP A 113 -17.81 10.59 -3.06
N VAL A 114 -18.51 11.69 -3.32
CA VAL A 114 -18.35 12.45 -4.59
C VAL A 114 -17.12 13.36 -4.60
N SER A 115 -16.52 13.66 -3.45
CA SER A 115 -15.19 14.29 -3.36
C SER A 115 -14.04 13.35 -3.78
N TRP A 116 -14.34 12.09 -4.13
CA TRP A 116 -13.37 11.03 -4.42
C TRP A 116 -12.62 11.14 -5.74
N GLY A 117 -13.06 11.98 -6.68
CA GLY A 117 -12.43 12.05 -8.01
C GLY A 117 -12.08 10.66 -8.56
N PHE A 118 -13.09 9.83 -8.84
CA PHE A 118 -12.90 8.44 -9.27
C PHE A 118 -11.93 8.32 -10.46
N GLY A 119 -10.70 7.90 -10.16
CA GLY A 119 -9.67 7.45 -11.10
C GLY A 119 -9.92 6.06 -11.70
N LEU A 120 -11.09 5.44 -11.48
CA LEU A 120 -11.52 4.24 -12.20
C LEU A 120 -12.40 4.55 -13.44
N LEU A 121 -12.69 5.84 -13.70
CA LEU A 121 -13.53 6.30 -14.82
C LEU A 121 -12.86 7.41 -15.62
N LEU A 122 -11.66 7.13 -16.14
CA LEU A 122 -11.07 7.88 -17.24
C LEU A 122 -11.76 7.55 -18.58
N VAL A 123 -13.09 7.73 -18.67
CA VAL A 123 -13.77 7.96 -19.95
C VAL A 123 -14.96 8.92 -19.78
N LYS A 124 -14.63 10.22 -19.83
CA LYS A 124 -15.46 11.37 -20.24
C LYS A 124 -16.62 11.80 -19.30
N PRO A 125 -16.62 13.06 -18.82
CA PRO A 125 -17.75 13.70 -18.14
C PRO A 125 -18.83 14.12 -19.15
N LEU A 126 -19.32 13.17 -19.96
CA LEU A 126 -20.33 13.39 -21.01
C LEU A 126 -21.35 12.23 -21.13
N LYS A 127 -21.20 11.12 -20.40
CA LYS A 127 -22.20 10.02 -20.40
C LYS A 127 -23.20 10.08 -19.24
N TRP A 128 -22.89 10.85 -18.19
CA TRP A 128 -23.71 10.94 -16.98
C TRP A 128 -25.03 11.72 -17.18
N THR A 129 -25.17 12.53 -18.24
CA THR A 129 -26.37 13.36 -18.46
C THR A 129 -27.34 12.85 -19.54
N PHE A 130 -27.11 11.67 -20.15
CA PHE A 130 -27.98 11.19 -21.24
C PHE A 130 -28.81 9.93 -20.93
N SER A 131 -28.46 9.09 -19.96
CA SER A 131 -29.25 7.88 -19.64
C SER A 131 -30.40 8.11 -18.66
N THR A 132 -30.38 9.22 -17.91
CA THR A 132 -31.51 9.62 -17.04
C THR A 132 -32.53 10.51 -17.77
N LEU A 133 -32.16 11.06 -18.94
CA LEU A 133 -33.04 11.91 -19.77
C LEU A 133 -33.60 11.19 -21.01
N LEU A 134 -33.07 10.03 -21.39
CA LEU A 134 -33.67 9.14 -22.37
C LEU A 134 -33.91 7.79 -21.71
N GLY A 135 -35.17 7.56 -21.34
CA GLY A 135 -35.68 6.34 -20.72
C GLY A 135 -35.56 5.10 -21.62
N SER A 136 -34.35 4.62 -21.83
CA SER A 136 -34.08 3.33 -22.46
C SER A 136 -34.12 2.24 -21.38
N SER A 137 -35.20 1.47 -21.32
CA SER A 137 -35.43 0.36 -20.38
C SER A 137 -34.66 -0.94 -20.70
N GLY A 138 -33.63 -0.84 -21.53
CA GLY A 138 -32.78 -1.95 -21.98
C GLY A 138 -31.50 -2.07 -21.14
N VAL A 139 -31.13 -3.29 -20.77
CA VAL A 139 -29.83 -3.60 -20.18
C VAL A 139 -28.78 -3.56 -21.28
N THR A 140 -27.74 -2.74 -21.13
CA THR A 140 -26.62 -2.73 -22.09
C THR A 140 -25.57 -3.79 -21.73
N LEU A 141 -24.81 -4.29 -22.71
CA LEU A 141 -23.86 -5.40 -22.51
C LEU A 141 -22.73 -5.05 -21.51
N GLU A 142 -22.34 -3.78 -21.46
CA GLU A 142 -21.25 -3.26 -20.63
C GLU A 142 -21.74 -2.68 -19.29
N GLU A 143 -23.06 -2.66 -19.04
CA GLU A 143 -23.60 -2.12 -17.79
C GLU A 143 -23.29 -3.06 -16.62
N SER A 144 -22.67 -2.49 -15.58
CA SER A 144 -22.27 -3.20 -14.36
C SER A 144 -23.38 -3.15 -13.31
N PHE A 145 -23.67 -4.32 -12.73
CA PHE A 145 -24.66 -4.51 -11.68
C PHE A 145 -24.01 -5.05 -10.42
N VAL A 146 -24.42 -4.50 -9.29
CA VAL A 146 -23.96 -4.84 -7.95
C VAL A 146 -24.97 -5.78 -7.30
N VAL A 147 -24.50 -6.89 -6.74
CA VAL A 147 -25.30 -7.84 -5.97
C VAL A 147 -25.40 -7.38 -4.53
N ILE A 148 -26.56 -6.88 -4.12
CA ILE A 148 -26.74 -6.20 -2.83
C ILE A 148 -26.47 -7.13 -1.64
N GLU A 149 -26.93 -8.39 -1.71
CA GLU A 149 -26.72 -9.39 -0.66
C GLU A 149 -25.23 -9.68 -0.43
N LEU A 150 -24.47 -9.92 -1.51
CA LEU A 150 -23.04 -10.22 -1.43
C LEU A 150 -22.22 -9.02 -0.98
N VAL A 151 -22.60 -7.80 -1.37
CA VAL A 151 -21.93 -6.59 -0.84
C VAL A 151 -22.12 -6.48 0.68
N LYS A 152 -23.31 -6.78 1.20
CA LYS A 152 -23.55 -6.79 2.65
C LYS A 152 -22.74 -7.87 3.37
N GLU A 153 -22.66 -9.07 2.80
CA GLU A 153 -21.79 -10.14 3.31
C GLU A 153 -20.33 -9.66 3.38
N LYS A 154 -19.81 -9.09 2.29
CA LYS A 154 -18.43 -8.58 2.20
C LYS A 154 -18.16 -7.39 3.11
N ALA A 155 -19.12 -6.49 3.27
CA ALA A 155 -19.05 -5.37 4.21
C ALA A 155 -18.92 -5.86 5.66
N ALA A 156 -19.71 -6.85 6.05
CA ALA A 156 -19.63 -7.45 7.39
C ALA A 156 -18.31 -8.19 7.61
N GLU A 157 -17.83 -8.95 6.62
CA GLU A 157 -16.52 -9.61 6.66
C GLU A 157 -15.38 -8.58 6.79
N LEU A 158 -15.41 -7.50 6.00
CA LEU A 158 -14.41 -6.43 6.04
C LEU A 158 -14.36 -5.75 7.42
N LEU A 159 -15.52 -5.45 8.01
CA LEU A 159 -15.60 -4.85 9.34
C LEU A 159 -15.06 -5.82 10.42
N GLY A 160 -15.38 -7.11 10.31
CA GLY A 160 -14.88 -8.15 11.22
C GLY A 160 -13.36 -8.31 11.14
N VAL A 161 -12.79 -8.28 9.93
CA VAL A 161 -11.33 -8.30 9.72
C VAL A 161 -10.68 -7.08 10.34
N TYR A 162 -11.24 -5.88 10.14
CA TYR A 162 -10.72 -4.66 10.75
C TYR A 162 -10.71 -4.76 12.28
N TRP A 163 -11.83 -5.14 12.92
CA TRP A 163 -11.88 -5.25 14.39
C TRP A 163 -10.99 -6.35 14.98
N SER A 164 -10.68 -7.39 14.20
CA SER A 164 -9.79 -8.48 14.64
C SER A 164 -8.31 -8.15 14.42
N SER A 165 -8.01 -7.05 13.72
CA SER A 165 -6.66 -6.68 13.32
C SER A 165 -5.95 -5.87 14.43
N PRO A 166 -4.61 -5.90 14.48
CA PRO A 166 -3.84 -5.03 15.38
C PRO A 166 -4.03 -3.54 15.05
N VAL A 167 -4.49 -3.21 13.83
CA VAL A 167 -4.76 -1.84 13.40
C VAL A 167 -6.16 -1.35 13.80
N ALA A 168 -6.96 -2.15 14.51
CA ALA A 168 -8.23 -1.73 15.09
C ALA A 168 -8.09 -0.55 16.08
N ASN A 169 -6.89 -0.41 16.68
CA ASN A 169 -6.56 0.70 17.56
C ASN A 169 -6.17 1.98 16.79
N CYS A 170 -5.95 1.89 15.48
CA CYS A 170 -5.67 3.05 14.64
C CYS A 170 -6.97 3.79 14.32
N SER A 171 -6.98 5.11 14.52
CA SER A 171 -8.14 5.95 14.19
C SER A 171 -8.38 6.05 12.68
N LEU A 172 -7.32 5.97 11.87
CA LEU A 172 -7.37 6.11 10.42
C LEU A 172 -6.44 5.10 9.76
N LEU A 173 -6.87 4.60 8.59
CA LEU A 173 -6.08 3.72 7.72
C LEU A 173 -6.02 4.30 6.32
N SER A 174 -4.90 4.08 5.63
CA SER A 174 -4.83 4.33 4.19
C SER A 174 -5.63 3.29 3.42
N PHE A 175 -6.09 3.65 2.23
CA PHE A 175 -6.77 2.70 1.35
C PHE A 175 -5.86 1.52 0.96
N GLN A 176 -4.55 1.76 0.82
CA GLN A 176 -3.58 0.72 0.51
C GLN A 176 -3.41 -0.26 1.68
N GLU A 177 -3.35 0.23 2.91
CA GLU A 177 -3.32 -0.61 4.13
C GLU A 177 -4.59 -1.44 4.26
N LEU A 178 -5.74 -0.84 3.94
CA LEU A 178 -6.99 -1.57 3.97
C LEU A 178 -7.04 -2.65 2.88
N GLN A 179 -6.50 -2.36 1.69
CA GLN A 179 -6.41 -3.34 0.60
C GLN A 179 -5.51 -4.52 0.98
N THR A 180 -4.36 -4.29 1.62
CA THR A 180 -3.49 -5.37 2.08
C THR A 180 -4.17 -6.19 3.18
N LEU A 181 -4.79 -5.53 4.16
CA LEU A 181 -5.50 -6.17 5.27
C LEU A 181 -6.68 -7.03 4.78
N SER A 182 -7.43 -6.53 3.81
CA SER A 182 -8.66 -7.16 3.32
C SER A 182 -8.49 -8.05 2.08
N SER A 183 -7.26 -8.25 1.60
CA SER A 183 -6.95 -9.03 0.38
C SER A 183 -7.52 -10.45 0.35
N HIS A 184 -7.77 -11.06 1.51
CA HIS A 184 -8.40 -12.39 1.63
C HIS A 184 -9.93 -12.35 1.62
N VAL A 185 -10.55 -11.20 1.92
CA VAL A 185 -12.00 -10.97 1.90
C VAL A 185 -12.44 -10.36 0.58
N CYS A 186 -11.76 -9.31 0.14
CA CYS A 186 -12.00 -8.55 -1.07
C CYS A 186 -10.93 -8.94 -2.10
N ILE A 187 -11.37 -9.59 -3.17
CA ILE A 187 -10.46 -10.12 -4.21
C ILE A 187 -9.89 -9.00 -5.08
N ASP A 188 -10.66 -7.93 -5.26
CA ASP A 188 -10.31 -6.80 -6.09
C ASP A 188 -10.74 -5.47 -5.47
N GLU A 189 -10.17 -4.38 -5.99
CA GLU A 189 -10.43 -3.03 -5.52
C GLU A 189 -11.91 -2.63 -5.64
N SER A 190 -12.63 -3.12 -6.67
CA SER A 190 -14.05 -2.82 -6.85
C SER A 190 -14.88 -3.43 -5.73
N THR A 191 -14.62 -4.70 -5.38
CA THR A 191 -15.29 -5.36 -4.25
C THR A 191 -15.05 -4.62 -2.94
N LEU A 192 -13.82 -4.18 -2.68
CA LEU A 192 -13.50 -3.37 -1.50
C LEU A 192 -14.27 -2.03 -1.50
N CYS A 193 -14.32 -1.33 -2.64
CA CYS A 193 -15.05 -0.08 -2.78
C CYS A 193 -16.56 -0.26 -2.52
N MET A 194 -17.18 -1.30 -3.06
CA MET A 194 -18.60 -1.58 -2.84
C MET A 194 -18.89 -1.93 -1.38
N ALA A 195 -18.01 -2.70 -0.73
CA ALA A 195 -18.12 -2.99 0.70
C ALA A 195 -18.02 -1.70 1.55
N LEU A 196 -17.07 -0.81 1.23
CA LEU A 196 -16.94 0.50 1.90
C LEU A 196 -18.17 1.40 1.71
N LEU A 197 -18.74 1.45 0.50
CA LEU A 197 -20.00 2.18 0.24
C LEU A 197 -21.13 1.68 1.14
N GLN A 198 -21.25 0.35 1.28
CA GLN A 198 -22.25 -0.26 2.12
C GLN A 198 -22.04 0.08 3.60
N LEU A 199 -20.80 0.00 4.09
CA LEU A 199 -20.47 0.39 5.46
C LEU A 199 -20.70 1.89 5.72
N GLN A 200 -20.44 2.75 4.74
CA GLN A 200 -20.71 4.19 4.86
C GLN A 200 -22.21 4.49 4.90
N ARG A 201 -23.03 3.77 4.11
CA ARG A 201 -24.49 3.81 4.20
C ARG A 201 -24.98 3.39 5.59
N GLU A 202 -24.34 2.38 6.17
CA GLU A 202 -24.60 1.89 7.53
C GLU A 202 -24.01 2.79 8.62
N LYS A 203 -23.28 3.85 8.25
CA LYS A 203 -22.58 4.78 9.14
C LYS A 203 -21.50 4.10 9.99
N GLN A 204 -20.97 2.97 9.54
CA GLN A 204 -19.89 2.25 10.19
C GLN A 204 -18.50 2.72 9.75
N VAL A 205 -18.42 3.41 8.60
CA VAL A 205 -17.17 3.89 7.99
C VAL A 205 -17.35 5.30 7.44
N THR A 206 -16.30 6.12 7.56
CA THR A 206 -16.15 7.39 6.85
C THR A 206 -14.88 7.33 6.03
N VAL A 207 -14.95 7.75 4.76
CA VAL A 207 -13.78 7.88 3.90
C VAL A 207 -13.59 9.35 3.54
N SER A 208 -12.35 9.84 3.68
CA SER A 208 -11.97 11.20 3.29
C SER A 208 -10.73 11.18 2.40
N LEU A 209 -10.57 12.25 1.61
CA LEU A 209 -9.40 12.47 0.78
C LEU A 209 -8.50 13.49 1.49
N HIS A 210 -7.28 13.10 1.80
CA HIS A 210 -6.29 13.99 2.39
C HIS A 210 -5.03 13.95 1.54
N GLU A 211 -4.68 15.11 0.98
CA GLU A 211 -3.47 15.29 0.16
C GLU A 211 -3.34 14.34 -1.05
N GLY A 212 -4.47 13.90 -1.60
CA GLY A 212 -4.52 12.96 -2.72
C GLY A 212 -4.55 11.49 -2.31
N GLU A 213 -4.39 11.19 -1.02
CA GLU A 213 -4.53 9.85 -0.46
C GLU A 213 -5.92 9.66 0.15
N LYS A 214 -6.51 8.46 -0.06
CA LYS A 214 -7.79 8.07 0.54
C LYS A 214 -7.52 7.48 1.91
N ILE A 215 -8.12 8.06 2.94
CA ILE A 215 -8.06 7.56 4.31
C ILE A 215 -9.44 7.14 4.79
N VAL A 216 -9.46 6.09 5.60
CA VAL A 216 -10.66 5.40 6.04
C VAL A 216 -10.68 5.37 7.57
N LYS A 217 -11.76 5.91 8.15
CA LYS A 217 -12.09 5.82 9.57
C LYS A 217 -13.19 4.79 9.77
N PHE A 218 -12.97 3.84 10.67
CA PHE A 218 -13.98 2.87 11.07
C PHE A 218 -14.60 3.25 12.41
N SER A 219 -15.81 2.75 12.65
CA SER A 219 -16.46 2.76 13.96
C SER A 219 -15.69 1.88 14.94
N GLN A 220 -15.53 2.38 16.16
CA GLN A 220 -14.93 1.60 17.24
C GLN A 220 -15.87 0.48 17.71
N PRO A 221 -15.33 -0.64 18.24
CA PRO A 221 -16.15 -1.70 18.81
C PRO A 221 -17.14 -1.16 19.86
N GLY A 222 -18.43 -1.40 19.66
CA GLY A 222 -19.50 -0.93 20.56
C GLY A 222 -20.08 0.45 20.21
N GLN A 223 -19.57 1.14 19.19
CA GLN A 223 -20.21 2.32 18.62
C GLN A 223 -21.04 1.95 17.38
N ASP A 224 -22.30 2.39 17.34
CA ASP A 224 -23.21 2.16 16.21
C ASP A 224 -22.98 3.12 15.02
N ARG A 225 -22.14 4.14 15.23
CA ARG A 225 -21.84 5.17 14.22
C ARG A 225 -20.42 5.65 14.35
N VAL A 226 -19.76 5.78 13.20
CA VAL A 226 -18.44 6.41 13.08
C VAL A 226 -18.54 7.92 13.30
N SER A 227 -17.58 8.47 14.04
CA SER A 227 -17.38 9.92 14.16
C SER A 227 -16.81 10.51 12.86
N SER A 228 -17.01 11.81 12.61
CA SER A 228 -16.28 12.51 11.55
C SER A 228 -14.77 12.46 11.79
N VAL A 229 -13.99 12.51 10.70
CA VAL A 229 -12.54 12.66 10.78
C VAL A 229 -12.22 14.03 11.40
N SER A 230 -11.47 14.03 12.50
CA SER A 230 -11.00 15.25 13.17
C SER A 230 -9.59 15.62 12.75
N ASP A 231 -9.19 16.87 12.99
CA ASP A 231 -7.82 17.33 12.73
C ASP A 231 -6.78 16.56 13.56
N VAL A 232 -7.18 16.08 14.75
CA VAL A 232 -6.34 15.28 15.65
C VAL A 232 -6.15 13.88 15.08
N ASP A 233 -7.21 13.26 14.54
CA ASP A 233 -7.08 11.98 13.84
C ASP A 233 -6.08 12.10 12.70
N LEU A 234 -6.22 13.13 11.86
CA LEU A 234 -5.32 13.37 10.74
C LEU A 234 -3.88 13.60 11.21
N GLY A 235 -3.69 14.34 12.31
CA GLY A 235 -2.38 14.54 12.92
C GLY A 235 -1.73 13.24 13.41
N ILE A 236 -2.50 12.35 14.05
CA ILE A 236 -2.03 11.02 14.46
C ILE A 236 -1.67 10.18 13.24
N TYR A 237 -2.52 10.18 12.21
CA TYR A 237 -2.26 9.47 10.95
C TYR A 237 -0.96 9.95 10.28
N GLN A 238 -0.72 11.26 10.25
CA GLN A 238 0.54 11.82 9.75
C GLN A 238 1.74 11.36 10.58
N LEU A 239 1.65 11.36 11.91
CA LEU A 239 2.72 10.84 12.78
C LEU A 239 3.04 9.37 12.50
N GLN A 240 2.01 8.52 12.35
CA GLN A 240 2.17 7.10 12.00
C GLN A 240 2.77 6.89 10.61
N ARG A 241 2.47 7.78 9.65
CA ARG A 241 3.08 7.75 8.32
C ARG A 241 4.55 8.16 8.38
N SER A 242 4.87 9.21 9.13
CA SER A 242 6.25 9.66 9.32
C SER A 242 7.09 8.62 10.07
N GLU A 243 6.54 7.92 11.07
CA GLU A 243 7.19 6.79 11.74
C GLU A 243 7.65 5.73 10.72
N ARG A 244 6.73 5.23 9.89
CA ARG A 244 7.05 4.22 8.87
C ARG A 244 8.07 4.70 7.84
N LEU A 245 7.96 5.96 7.43
CA LEU A 245 8.88 6.55 6.47
C LEU A 245 10.29 6.67 7.05
N LEU A 246 10.40 7.11 8.31
CA LEU A 246 11.66 7.15 9.05
C LEU A 246 12.26 5.75 9.23
N GLU A 247 11.47 4.73 9.58
CA GLU A 247 11.92 3.34 9.70
C GLU A 247 12.57 2.83 8.41
N VAL A 248 11.86 2.99 7.28
CA VAL A 248 12.37 2.58 5.96
C VAL A 248 13.65 3.33 5.60
N ARG A 249 13.74 4.63 5.94
CA ARG A 249 14.94 5.42 5.63
C ARG A 249 16.13 5.03 6.49
N VAL A 250 15.93 4.81 7.79
CA VAL A 250 16.96 4.33 8.71
C VAL A 250 17.51 2.98 8.25
N GLU A 251 16.63 2.04 7.85
CA GLU A 251 17.04 0.76 7.29
C GLU A 251 17.86 0.94 6.00
N ALA A 252 17.40 1.78 5.07
CA ALA A 252 18.11 2.06 3.82
C ALA A 252 19.51 2.67 4.04
N LEU A 253 19.65 3.61 4.99
CA LEU A 253 20.96 4.18 5.34
C LEU A 253 21.86 3.13 6.01
N GLY A 254 21.31 2.26 6.85
CA GLY A 254 22.05 1.14 7.44
C GLY A 254 22.63 0.20 6.38
N LEU A 255 21.84 -0.12 5.34
CA LEU A 255 22.31 -0.93 4.21
C LEU A 255 23.41 -0.23 3.40
N GLU A 256 23.30 1.09 3.17
CA GLU A 256 24.34 1.86 2.47
C GLU A 256 25.64 1.96 3.29
N ALA A 257 25.54 2.06 4.62
CA ALA A 257 26.69 2.04 5.51
C ALA A 257 27.45 0.70 5.44
N GLU A 258 26.74 -0.44 5.47
CA GLU A 258 27.35 -1.76 5.31
C GLU A 258 27.94 -1.97 3.92
N LYS A 259 27.34 -1.40 2.88
CA LYS A 259 27.93 -1.41 1.53
C LYS A 259 29.25 -0.62 1.49
N CYS A 260 29.31 0.58 2.07
CA CYS A 260 30.54 1.36 2.16
C CYS A 260 31.65 0.59 2.90
N LYS A 261 31.28 -0.13 3.97
CA LYS A 261 32.19 -0.99 4.74
C LYS A 261 32.76 -2.12 3.89
N GLU A 262 31.93 -2.78 3.09
CA GLU A 262 32.37 -3.89 2.25
C GLU A 262 33.28 -3.41 1.11
N GLU A 263 32.96 -2.28 0.48
CA GLU A 263 33.84 -1.64 -0.51
C GLU A 263 35.20 -1.26 0.10
N ALA A 264 35.21 -0.72 1.32
CA ALA A 264 36.45 -0.45 2.04
C ALA A 264 37.28 -1.73 2.27
N ARG A 265 36.63 -2.85 2.63
CA ARG A 265 37.31 -4.16 2.78
C ARG A 265 37.88 -4.69 1.46
N VAL A 266 37.15 -4.56 0.36
CA VAL A 266 37.64 -4.95 -0.98
C VAL A 266 38.89 -4.16 -1.33
N LEU A 267 38.86 -2.83 -1.19
CA LEU A 267 39.99 -1.96 -1.50
C LEU A 267 41.20 -2.18 -0.58
N LEU A 268 40.96 -2.53 0.69
CA LEU A 268 42.02 -2.96 1.60
C LEU A 268 42.73 -4.23 1.12
N ARG A 269 41.98 -5.23 0.65
CA ARG A 269 42.56 -6.45 0.07
C ARG A 269 43.40 -6.17 -1.18
N GLU A 270 43.02 -5.15 -1.95
CA GLU A 270 43.77 -4.68 -3.12
C GLU A 270 44.97 -3.77 -2.76
N GLY A 271 45.19 -3.46 -1.49
CA GLY A 271 46.27 -2.58 -1.01
C GLY A 271 46.02 -1.08 -1.22
N LYS A 272 44.80 -0.68 -1.61
CA LYS A 272 44.42 0.70 -1.91
C LYS A 272 43.94 1.44 -0.64
N LYS A 273 44.85 1.66 0.31
CA LYS A 273 44.56 2.26 1.63
C LYS A 273 43.82 3.60 1.56
N SER A 274 44.22 4.51 0.67
CA SER A 274 43.59 5.85 0.56
C SER A 274 42.13 5.78 0.12
N GLN A 275 41.81 4.90 -0.83
CA GLN A 275 40.44 4.69 -1.31
C GLN A 275 39.58 3.99 -0.24
N ALA A 276 40.14 3.02 0.49
CA ALA A 276 39.45 2.39 1.60
C ALA A 276 39.09 3.39 2.72
N LEU A 277 40.02 4.27 3.10
CA LEU A 277 39.75 5.35 4.06
C LEU A 277 38.64 6.30 3.59
N ARG A 278 38.53 6.57 2.28
CA ARG A 278 37.41 7.38 1.72
C ARG A 278 36.07 6.70 1.95
N TYR A 279 35.97 5.39 1.70
CA TYR A 279 34.74 4.64 1.94
C TYR A 279 34.39 4.54 3.44
N LEU A 280 35.38 4.44 4.33
CA LEU A 280 35.13 4.51 5.78
C LEU A 280 34.63 5.89 6.23
N ARG A 281 35.18 6.99 5.69
CA ARG A 281 34.63 8.34 5.92
C ARG A 281 33.18 8.44 5.44
N SER A 282 32.90 7.91 4.24
CA SER A 282 31.54 7.88 3.69
C SER A 282 30.59 7.10 4.60
N ARG A 283 31.02 5.92 5.09
CA ARG A 283 30.26 5.14 6.06
C ARG A 283 29.95 5.92 7.33
N LYS A 284 30.96 6.53 7.97
CA LYS A 284 30.77 7.31 9.21
C LYS A 284 29.76 8.44 9.02
N ARG A 285 29.74 9.10 7.84
CA ARG A 285 28.72 10.10 7.51
C ARG A 285 27.32 9.51 7.37
N VAL A 286 27.19 8.38 6.68
CA VAL A 286 25.90 7.68 6.52
C VAL A 286 25.38 7.20 7.88
N GLU A 287 26.24 6.68 8.74
CA GLU A 287 25.90 6.26 10.11
C GLU A 287 25.43 7.44 10.97
N ARG A 288 26.15 8.58 10.95
CA ARG A 288 25.70 9.80 11.65
C ARG A 288 24.31 10.26 11.20
N LYS A 289 24.04 10.21 9.88
CA LYS A 289 22.70 10.53 9.34
C LYS A 289 21.64 9.54 9.83
N ALA A 290 21.96 8.24 9.87
CA ALA A 290 21.06 7.22 10.38
C ALA A 290 20.76 7.42 11.87
N ASP A 291 21.76 7.75 12.68
CA ASP A 291 21.61 8.03 14.12
C ASP A 291 20.67 9.23 14.35
N GLY A 292 20.82 10.30 13.58
CA GLY A 292 19.94 11.46 13.63
C GLY A 292 18.48 11.13 13.30
N LEU A 293 18.25 10.39 12.20
CA LEU A 293 16.91 9.92 11.85
C LEU A 293 16.32 8.94 12.87
N ASN A 294 17.16 8.08 13.45
CA ASN A 294 16.72 7.15 14.49
C ASN A 294 16.31 7.88 15.77
N ALA A 295 17.02 8.95 16.16
CA ALA A 295 16.60 9.81 17.27
C ALA A 295 15.24 10.49 16.99
N GLN A 296 15.01 10.93 15.76
CA GLN A 296 13.70 11.47 15.35
C GLN A 296 12.60 10.40 15.39
N LEU A 297 12.90 9.17 14.94
CA LEU A 297 11.98 8.05 14.99
C LEU A 297 11.56 7.72 16.42
N GLU A 298 12.52 7.64 17.36
CA GLU A 298 12.25 7.41 18.78
C GLU A 298 11.38 8.52 19.39
N ASN A 299 11.59 9.77 18.98
CA ASN A 299 10.73 10.88 19.39
C ASN A 299 9.29 10.69 18.88
N VAL A 300 9.09 10.33 17.61
CA VAL A 300 7.76 10.07 17.04
C VAL A 300 7.08 8.90 17.74
N LYS A 301 7.79 7.78 17.96
CA LYS A 301 7.31 6.61 18.70
C LYS A 301 6.88 6.98 20.12
N GLY A 302 7.69 7.74 20.84
CA GLY A 302 7.35 8.21 22.17
C GLY A 302 6.10 9.10 22.22
N ILE A 303 5.80 9.84 21.16
CA ILE A 303 4.56 10.61 21.05
C ILE A 303 3.36 9.68 20.81
N LEU A 304 3.48 8.74 19.87
CA LEU A 304 2.44 7.76 19.58
C LEU A 304 2.11 6.89 20.80
N ASP A 305 3.10 6.47 21.57
CA ASP A 305 2.90 5.71 22.81
C ASP A 305 2.14 6.51 23.88
N ARG A 306 2.44 7.82 24.03
CA ARG A 306 1.69 8.69 24.95
C ARG A 306 0.24 8.85 24.51
N ILE A 307 0.00 8.93 23.20
CA ILE A 307 -1.34 9.00 22.62
C ILE A 307 -2.09 7.68 22.86
N ALA A 308 -1.46 6.53 22.60
CA ALA A 308 -2.05 5.21 22.80
C ALA A 308 -2.40 4.93 24.27
N ASN A 309 -1.61 5.44 25.21
CA ASN A 309 -1.87 5.31 26.66
C ASN A 309 -2.86 6.36 27.20
N SER A 310 -3.43 7.23 26.35
CA SER A 310 -4.39 8.25 26.79
C SER A 310 -5.80 7.68 26.88
N GLU A 311 -6.43 7.78 28.05
CA GLU A 311 -7.74 7.15 28.32
C GLU A 311 -8.95 7.97 27.84
N THR A 312 -8.77 9.25 27.50
CA THR A 312 -9.87 10.12 27.05
C THR A 312 -9.46 10.96 25.85
N ASP A 313 -10.42 11.30 24.98
CA ASP A 313 -10.19 12.14 23.81
C ASP A 313 -9.50 13.47 24.15
N LYS A 314 -9.84 14.06 25.30
CA LYS A 314 -9.19 15.28 25.79
C LYS A 314 -7.71 15.05 26.10
N LEU A 315 -7.36 13.92 26.71
CA LEU A 315 -5.98 13.56 26.98
C LEU A 315 -5.23 13.23 25.70
N VAL A 316 -5.88 12.59 24.73
CA VAL A 316 -5.31 12.34 23.39
C VAL A 316 -4.92 13.65 22.72
N ILE A 317 -5.81 14.66 22.72
CA ILE A 317 -5.52 15.99 22.16
C ILE A 317 -4.33 16.64 22.87
N GLN A 318 -4.30 16.57 24.21
CA GLN A 318 -3.20 17.14 24.99
C GLN A 318 -1.87 16.43 24.74
N ALA A 319 -1.87 15.10 24.68
CA ALA A 319 -0.69 14.29 24.39
C ALA A 319 -0.17 14.57 22.97
N TYR A 320 -1.06 14.67 21.99
CA TYR A 320 -0.73 15.06 20.62
C TYR A 320 -0.10 16.46 20.56
N GLN A 321 -0.74 17.48 21.14
CA GLN A 321 -0.22 18.86 21.15
C GLN A 321 1.14 18.96 21.86
N ALA A 322 1.30 18.29 23.00
CA ALA A 322 2.56 18.23 23.73
C ALA A 322 3.64 17.51 22.92
N GLY A 323 3.28 16.43 22.24
CA GLY A 323 4.17 15.66 21.38
C GLY A 323 4.66 16.45 20.18
N VAL A 324 3.76 17.07 19.42
CA VAL A 324 4.10 17.92 18.27
C VAL A 324 4.99 19.10 18.70
N SER A 325 4.71 19.70 19.86
CA SER A 325 5.55 20.76 20.42
C SER A 325 6.97 20.27 20.71
N ALA A 326 7.11 19.08 21.30
CA ALA A 326 8.41 18.45 21.55
C ALA A 326 9.14 18.08 20.25
N LEU A 327 8.42 17.55 19.26
CA LEU A 327 8.96 17.24 17.94
C LEU A 327 9.49 18.49 17.25
N ARG A 328 8.76 19.62 17.34
CA ARG A 328 9.18 20.90 16.77
C ARG A 328 10.47 21.43 17.41
N LEU A 329 10.63 21.27 18.73
CA LEU A 329 11.87 21.61 19.43
C LEU A 329 13.03 20.74 18.89
N SER A 330 12.82 19.43 18.80
CA SER A 330 13.83 18.50 18.26
C SER A 330 14.21 18.79 16.81
N LEU A 331 13.25 19.14 15.94
CA LEU A 331 13.52 19.44 14.53
C LEU A 331 14.20 20.80 14.33
N LYS A 332 13.94 21.78 15.19
CA LYS A 332 14.66 23.05 15.17
C LYS A 332 16.14 22.87 15.49
N ASP A 333 16.46 21.99 16.43
CA ASP A 333 17.85 21.66 16.74
C ASP A 333 18.51 20.91 15.56
N GLY A 334 17.77 20.07 14.82
CA GLY A 334 18.25 19.38 13.61
C GLY A 334 18.52 20.28 12.39
N THR A 335 17.97 21.50 12.31
CA THR A 335 18.35 22.43 11.22
C THR A 335 19.81 22.88 11.26
N VAL A 336 20.48 22.74 12.42
CA VAL A 336 21.92 22.97 12.57
C VAL A 336 22.72 21.87 11.85
N GLU A 337 22.23 20.63 11.82
CA GLU A 337 22.84 19.51 11.09
C GLU A 337 22.77 19.73 9.56
N GLY A 338 21.80 20.49 9.05
CA GLY A 338 21.75 20.89 7.64
C GLY A 338 22.91 21.81 7.23
N ALA A 339 23.39 22.67 8.16
CA ALA A 339 24.60 23.45 7.95
C ALA A 339 25.86 22.58 8.03
N GLU A 340 25.88 21.57 8.90
CA GLU A 340 26.95 20.56 8.96
C GLU A 340 26.97 19.68 7.70
N SER A 341 25.81 19.31 7.14
CA SER A 341 25.72 18.59 5.88
C SER A 341 26.22 19.40 4.69
N LEU A 342 26.04 20.73 4.68
CA LEU A 342 26.64 21.60 3.67
C LEU A 342 28.17 21.61 3.81
N VAL A 343 28.69 21.63 5.05
CA VAL A 343 30.12 21.49 5.30
C VAL A 343 30.64 20.13 4.84
N ASP A 344 29.88 19.05 5.05
CA ASP A 344 30.21 17.71 4.55
C ASP A 344 30.17 17.61 3.01
N GLN A 345 29.21 18.25 2.35
CA GLN A 345 29.14 18.32 0.88
C GLN A 345 30.29 19.15 0.30
N ILE A 346 30.68 20.22 0.99
CA ILE A 346 31.88 20.99 0.66
C ILE A 346 33.12 20.11 0.83
N GLN A 347 33.20 19.33 1.91
CA GLN A 347 34.30 18.40 2.14
C GLN A 347 34.36 17.30 1.08
N GLU A 348 33.21 16.79 0.60
CA GLU A 348 33.15 15.83 -0.50
C GLU A 348 33.64 16.44 -1.83
N LEU A 349 33.25 17.68 -2.13
CA LEU A 349 33.76 18.40 -3.29
C LEU A 349 35.27 18.66 -3.16
N CYS A 350 35.76 18.99 -1.97
CA CYS A 350 37.18 19.13 -1.69
C CYS A 350 37.93 17.80 -1.85
N ASP A 351 37.42 16.69 -1.32
CA ASP A 351 38.01 15.36 -1.45
C ASP A 351 38.03 14.89 -2.92
N THR A 352 36.99 15.22 -3.70
CA THR A 352 36.90 14.93 -5.15
C THR A 352 37.86 15.81 -5.97
N GLN A 353 38.02 17.07 -5.57
CA GLN A 353 38.94 18.00 -6.22
C GLN A 353 40.41 17.69 -5.85
N ASP A 354 40.65 17.18 -4.65
CA ASP A 354 41.94 16.64 -4.24
C ASP A 354 42.26 15.32 -4.93
N GLU A 355 41.29 14.53 -5.37
CA GLU A 355 41.52 13.34 -6.23
C GLU A 355 42.09 13.74 -7.62
N MET A 356 41.65 14.89 -8.16
CA MET A 356 42.25 15.48 -9.37
C MET A 356 43.64 16.09 -9.11
N ASN A 357 43.89 16.63 -7.91
CA ASN A 357 45.16 17.29 -7.57
C ASN A 357 46.24 16.32 -7.04
N GLN A 358 45.87 15.26 -6.31
CA GLN A 358 46.78 14.24 -5.76
C GLN A 358 47.32 13.27 -6.81
N THR A 359 46.73 13.23 -8.02
CA THR A 359 47.38 12.60 -9.17
C THR A 359 48.58 13.42 -9.68
N LEU A 360 48.80 14.65 -9.19
CA LEU A 360 49.90 15.54 -9.60
C LEU A 360 50.80 16.05 -8.45
N ALA A 361 50.36 16.07 -7.19
CA ALA A 361 51.23 16.48 -6.09
C ALA A 361 50.85 15.82 -4.76
N GLY A 362 51.79 15.06 -4.19
CA GLY A 362 51.69 14.60 -2.81
C GLY A 362 51.73 15.80 -1.85
N GLY A 363 50.65 16.00 -1.11
CA GLY A 363 50.54 17.05 -0.09
C GLY A 363 49.38 16.74 0.86
N ALA A 364 49.70 16.53 2.13
CA ALA A 364 48.79 16.53 3.28
C ALA A 364 48.38 17.98 3.60
N LEU A 365 47.34 18.36 4.34
CA LEU A 365 46.25 17.74 5.11
C LEU A 365 45.31 18.93 5.44
N ASN A 366 43.99 18.77 5.48
CA ASN A 366 43.07 19.71 6.15
C ASN A 366 41.78 19.00 6.62
N SER A 367 41.90 17.77 7.11
CA SER A 367 40.88 17.09 7.90
C SER A 367 41.33 17.08 9.36
N THR A 368 40.44 17.37 10.29
CA THR A 368 40.72 17.39 11.75
C THR A 368 41.39 16.09 12.20
N ASP A 369 42.60 16.16 12.78
CA ASP A 369 43.45 15.00 13.15
C ASP A 369 42.72 13.90 13.94
N ALA A 370 41.74 14.28 14.76
CA ALA A 370 40.99 13.34 15.60
C ALA A 370 40.10 12.35 14.83
N ASP A 371 39.47 12.77 13.72
CA ASP A 371 38.63 11.89 12.90
C ASP A 371 39.50 10.94 12.06
N THR A 372 40.72 11.35 11.70
CA THR A 372 41.67 10.52 10.95
C THR A 372 42.25 9.39 11.78
N ASP A 373 42.63 9.63 13.03
CA ASP A 373 43.20 8.61 13.91
C ASP A 373 42.19 7.48 14.20
N GLU A 374 40.92 7.84 14.46
CA GLU A 374 39.84 6.87 14.70
C GLU A 374 39.57 5.99 13.46
N LEU A 375 39.60 6.58 12.27
CA LEU A 375 39.45 5.84 11.01
C LEU A 375 40.66 4.94 10.72
N GLU A 376 41.87 5.33 11.11
CA GLU A 376 43.06 4.48 10.99
C GLU A 376 43.00 3.26 11.91
N ASP A 377 42.43 3.42 13.12
CA ASP A 377 42.18 2.32 14.04
C ASP A 377 41.08 1.38 13.55
N GLU A 378 39.98 1.91 13.00
CA GLU A 378 38.96 1.09 12.34
C GLU A 378 39.53 0.32 11.14
N LEU A 379 40.36 0.99 10.32
CA LEU A 379 41.05 0.36 9.20
C LEU A 379 41.95 -0.79 9.68
N ARG A 380 42.65 -0.61 10.81
CA ARG A 380 43.48 -1.65 11.43
C ARG A 380 42.64 -2.83 11.92
N SER A 381 41.49 -2.55 12.54
CA SER A 381 40.52 -3.57 12.96
C SER A 381 39.95 -4.35 11.77
N LEU A 382 39.62 -3.68 10.66
CA LEU A 382 39.15 -4.33 9.44
C LEU A 382 40.22 -5.24 8.83
N LEU A 383 41.49 -4.80 8.80
CA LEU A 383 42.61 -5.64 8.37
C LEU A 383 42.78 -6.87 9.26
N GLU A 384 42.64 -6.73 10.58
CA GLU A 384 42.75 -7.84 11.53
C GLU A 384 41.57 -8.83 11.44
N SER A 385 40.35 -8.35 11.16
CA SER A 385 39.21 -9.22 10.86
C SER A 385 39.36 -9.95 9.50
N SER A 386 40.02 -9.31 8.52
CA SER A 386 40.26 -9.89 7.18
C SER A 386 41.30 -11.01 7.20
N THR A 387 42.24 -10.98 8.14
CA THR A 387 43.27 -12.02 8.30
C THR A 387 42.73 -13.26 9.02
N LEU A 388 41.67 -13.12 9.82
CA LEU A 388 40.96 -14.22 10.47
C LEU A 388 40.06 -15.02 9.50
N ASP A 389 39.51 -14.39 8.47
CA ASP A 389 38.75 -15.07 7.40
C ASP A 389 39.62 -15.80 6.36
N ARG A 390 40.95 -15.80 6.54
CA ARG A 390 41.85 -16.67 5.76
C ARG A 390 41.78 -18.08 6.34
N PRO A 391 41.29 -19.10 5.62
CA PRO A 391 41.30 -20.48 6.12
C PRO A 391 42.76 -20.94 6.26
N SER A 392 43.27 -20.83 7.49
CA SER A 392 44.62 -21.23 7.86
C SER A 392 44.57 -22.65 8.38
N THR A 393 44.49 -23.61 7.45
CA THR A 393 45.11 -24.94 7.54
C THR A 393 44.83 -25.71 6.25
N LEU A 394 45.76 -25.68 5.30
CA LEU A 394 45.93 -26.77 4.34
C LEU A 394 46.75 -27.85 5.04
N PRO A 395 46.25 -29.09 5.24
CA PRO A 395 47.10 -30.19 5.63
C PRO A 395 47.87 -30.73 4.41
N GLU A 396 49.10 -31.10 4.69
CA GLU A 396 50.16 -31.55 3.81
C GLU A 396 49.77 -32.79 2.97
N VAL A 397 50.14 -32.76 1.70
CA VAL A 397 49.87 -33.79 0.67
C VAL A 397 50.64 -35.08 0.98
N PRO A 398 49.98 -36.24 1.10
CA PRO A 398 50.65 -37.53 0.99
C PRO A 398 50.67 -38.02 -0.47
N SER A 399 51.88 -38.23 -0.95
CA SER A 399 52.24 -38.84 -2.23
C SER A 399 52.00 -40.36 -2.23
N HIS A 400 51.17 -40.89 -3.14
CA HIS A 400 51.33 -42.19 -3.84
C HIS A 400 50.17 -42.45 -4.86
N PRO A 401 50.32 -43.35 -5.86
CA PRO A 401 50.00 -43.05 -7.26
C PRO A 401 48.72 -43.71 -7.82
N LEU A 402 48.11 -42.96 -8.74
CA LEU A 402 47.21 -43.27 -9.88
C LEU A 402 46.57 -44.67 -10.03
N SER A 403 45.24 -44.66 -10.21
CA SER A 403 44.47 -45.48 -11.19
C SER A 403 43.08 -44.84 -11.46
N PRO A 404 42.44 -45.02 -12.64
CA PRO A 404 41.78 -43.89 -13.30
C PRO A 404 40.26 -44.01 -13.54
N VAL A 405 39.68 -42.85 -13.87
CA VAL A 405 38.42 -42.55 -14.60
C VAL A 405 37.07 -42.84 -13.93
N ARG A 406 36.28 -41.77 -13.68
CA ARG A 406 34.96 -41.51 -14.30
C ARG A 406 34.48 -40.08 -14.04
N GLU A 407 34.19 -39.40 -15.14
CA GLU A 407 33.63 -38.05 -15.23
C GLU A 407 32.24 -37.98 -14.59
N SER A 408 31.95 -36.92 -13.82
CA SER A 408 30.61 -36.35 -13.67
C SER A 408 30.68 -34.95 -13.06
N GLY A 409 29.83 -34.07 -13.56
CA GLY A 409 29.91 -32.62 -13.50
C GLY A 409 29.75 -31.95 -12.13
N SER A 410 30.25 -30.71 -12.12
CA SER A 410 29.97 -29.57 -11.24
C SER A 410 28.75 -29.71 -10.31
N ILE A 411 29.01 -29.66 -9.00
CA ILE A 411 28.02 -29.41 -7.95
C ILE A 411 28.56 -28.25 -7.11
N CYS A 412 28.48 -27.02 -7.63
CA CYS A 412 28.71 -25.78 -6.88
C CYS A 412 27.99 -24.62 -7.60
N ASP A 413 26.69 -24.77 -7.88
CA ASP A 413 25.82 -23.64 -8.27
C ASP A 413 24.41 -23.72 -7.65
N ASP A 414 24.07 -24.80 -6.93
CA ASP A 414 22.67 -25.12 -6.60
C ASP A 414 22.22 -24.73 -5.16
N LEU A 415 23.05 -24.00 -4.40
CA LEU A 415 22.69 -23.51 -3.05
C LEU A 415 22.53 -21.98 -2.94
N LEU A 416 22.84 -21.22 -4.00
CA LEU A 416 22.61 -19.77 -4.04
C LEU A 416 21.30 -19.37 -4.72
N CYS A 417 20.59 -20.32 -5.34
CA CYS A 417 19.27 -20.09 -5.97
C CYS A 417 18.08 -20.28 -5.01
N ALA A 418 18.31 -20.63 -3.74
CA ALA A 418 17.27 -20.91 -2.75
C ALA A 418 17.00 -19.76 -1.75
N LEU A 419 17.54 -18.56 -2.01
CA LEU A 419 17.15 -17.36 -1.28
C LEU A 419 16.05 -16.64 -2.07
N PRO A 420 14.90 -16.32 -1.44
CA PRO A 420 13.86 -15.58 -2.13
C PRO A 420 14.42 -14.23 -2.59
N LEU A 421 14.24 -13.93 -3.88
CA LEU A 421 14.51 -12.60 -4.43
C LEU A 421 13.71 -11.57 -3.63
N VAL A 422 14.41 -10.76 -2.84
CA VAL A 422 13.85 -9.58 -2.18
C VAL A 422 13.24 -8.71 -3.27
N PRO A 423 11.94 -8.35 -3.20
CA PRO A 423 11.32 -7.48 -4.19
C PRO A 423 12.06 -6.14 -4.29
N GLN A 424 12.84 -5.96 -5.35
CA GLN A 424 13.33 -4.65 -5.77
C GLN A 424 12.17 -3.91 -6.43
N SER A 425 11.32 -3.26 -5.63
CA SER A 425 10.63 -1.99 -5.94
C SER A 425 9.49 -1.77 -4.96
N LEU A 426 9.62 -0.76 -4.09
CA LEU A 426 8.52 0.13 -3.72
C LEU A 426 8.89 1.38 -2.90
N PHE A 427 10.15 1.59 -2.50
CA PHE A 427 10.48 2.75 -1.66
C PHE A 427 11.72 3.51 -2.14
N ASN A 428 11.65 4.10 -3.34
CA ASN A 428 12.48 5.26 -3.66
C ASN A 428 11.85 6.50 -3.01
N ILE A 429 11.86 6.56 -1.68
CA ILE A 429 11.50 7.78 -0.96
C ILE A 429 12.75 8.65 -0.97
N THR A 430 12.68 9.81 -1.63
CA THR A 430 13.80 10.75 -1.67
C THR A 430 13.96 11.47 -0.33
N ASP A 431 15.17 11.92 -0.01
CA ASP A 431 15.41 12.76 1.18
C ASP A 431 14.50 14.02 1.17
N GLU A 432 14.14 14.50 -0.02
CA GLU A 432 13.20 15.60 -0.22
C GLU A 432 11.75 15.26 0.20
N GLU A 433 11.29 14.03 -0.05
CA GLU A 433 9.96 13.56 0.35
C GLU A 433 9.89 13.38 1.88
N LEU A 434 10.98 12.87 2.49
CA LEU A 434 11.13 12.79 3.94
C LEU A 434 11.11 14.17 4.60
N ASP A 435 11.94 15.09 4.12
CA ASP A 435 12.00 16.46 4.66
C ASP A 435 10.67 17.19 4.52
N LYS A 436 9.95 16.96 3.42
CA LYS A 436 8.60 17.50 3.21
C LYS A 436 7.60 16.94 4.21
N GLU A 437 7.62 15.63 4.47
CA GLU A 437 6.74 15.00 5.47
C GLU A 437 7.09 15.43 6.91
N LEU A 438 8.36 15.51 7.27
CA LEU A 438 8.80 16.03 8.57
C LEU A 438 8.42 17.50 8.76
N SER A 439 8.60 18.32 7.71
CA SER A 439 8.19 19.73 7.73
C SER A 439 6.68 19.89 7.89
N ARG A 440 5.88 18.99 7.32
CA ARG A 440 4.40 19.01 7.44
C ARG A 440 3.93 18.79 8.87
N LEU A 441 4.56 17.89 9.61
CA LEU A 441 4.26 17.68 11.03
C LEU A 441 4.44 18.96 11.86
N THR A 442 5.30 19.89 11.42
CA THR A 442 5.50 21.19 12.09
C THR A 442 4.52 22.29 11.65
N LEU A 443 3.89 22.15 10.48
CA LEU A 443 3.02 23.16 9.87
C LEU A 443 1.51 22.93 10.10
N ALA A 444 1.09 21.69 10.39
CA ALA A 444 -0.32 21.33 10.62
C ALA A 444 -1.00 22.17 11.73
N ASP A 445 -0.22 22.73 12.66
CA ASP A 445 -0.71 23.53 13.79
C ASP A 445 -0.93 25.02 13.45
N THR A 446 -0.33 25.55 12.37
CA THR A 446 -0.57 26.96 11.95
C THR A 446 -2.04 27.18 11.59
N CYS A 447 -2.69 26.15 11.06
CA CYS A 447 -4.11 26.18 10.69
C CYS A 447 -5.05 26.07 11.91
N LEU A 448 -4.57 25.52 13.03
CA LEU A 448 -5.32 25.38 14.29
C LEU A 448 -5.24 26.67 15.13
N GLN A 449 -4.10 27.38 15.13
CA GLN A 449 -3.98 28.67 15.82
C GLN A 449 -4.73 29.82 15.13
N GLU A 450 -4.88 29.82 13.80
CA GLU A 450 -5.55 30.90 13.09
C GLU A 450 -7.08 30.92 13.24
N LYS A 451 -7.73 29.79 13.58
CA LYS A 451 -9.19 29.72 13.74
C LYS A 451 -9.72 30.29 15.07
N ASP A 452 -8.86 30.49 16.07
CA ASP A 452 -9.26 31.01 17.39
C ASP A 452 -9.16 32.55 17.54
N CYS A 453 -8.79 33.29 16.48
CA CYS A 453 -8.54 34.75 16.58
C CYS A 453 -9.53 35.69 15.87
N THR A 454 -10.70 35.24 15.41
CA THR A 454 -11.70 36.14 14.79
C THR A 454 -13.13 35.93 15.29
N ALA A 455 -13.38 36.30 16.55
CA ALA A 455 -14.73 36.64 17.01
C ALA A 455 -14.96 38.15 16.86
N PRO A 456 -15.97 38.63 16.09
CA PRO A 456 -16.25 40.06 15.99
C PRO A 456 -16.92 40.56 17.26
N VAL A 457 -16.27 41.53 17.91
CA VAL A 457 -16.80 42.31 19.03
C VAL A 457 -18.07 43.04 18.56
N LYS A 458 -19.24 42.62 19.06
CA LYS A 458 -20.50 43.34 18.87
C LYS A 458 -20.42 44.70 19.56
N ARG A 459 -20.39 45.77 18.75
CA ARG A 459 -20.53 47.16 19.21
C ARG A 459 -22.01 47.39 19.55
N ALA A 460 -22.29 47.71 20.81
CA ALA A 460 -23.62 48.13 21.25
C ALA A 460 -23.92 49.54 20.70
N GLU A 461 -25.04 49.69 19.99
CA GLU A 461 -25.60 50.98 19.61
C GLU A 461 -26.35 51.59 20.80
N SER A 462 -26.02 52.85 21.10
CA SER A 462 -26.70 53.70 22.08
C SER A 462 -27.91 54.37 21.44
N ALA A 463 -29.02 54.35 22.17
CA ALA A 463 -30.26 55.05 21.85
C ALA A 463 -30.08 56.56 21.64
N GLN A 464 -30.72 57.08 20.60
CA GLN A 464 -31.49 58.33 20.63
C GLN A 464 -32.45 58.42 19.44
#